data_AF-A0A7S0CD01-F1
#
_entry.id   AF-A0A7S0CD01-F1
#
_cell.length_a   1.000
_cell.length_b   1.000
_cell.length_c   1.000
_cell.angle_alpha   90.00
_cell.angle_beta   90.00
_cell.angle_gamma   90.00
#
_symmetry.space_group_name_H-M   'P 1'
#
loop_
_entity.id
_entity.type
_entity.pdbx_description
1 polymer ?
#
loop_
_entity_poly.entity_id
_entity_poly.type
_entity_poly.pdbx_seq_one_letter_code
_entity_poly.pdbx_strand_id
1 'polypeptide(L)'
;WEKLVHNYRSHKGILRVANHVLLCLHHAFPLAAAKLPLDAGLVQGPRPGLLHANYDQVTRLLEANQRLRVLVRDDMKEEIKSKSGTSDLSSAIFGIREAKGLEFSDVVIVDFFAGIKDKKKLQKAWKRLLVDEAKAVLQANKEGKARTKDSLDVPLEMELELKLLYTGVTRGCNRVFFAESSETPGFSSLCRVLTENGLAVNMDMNNIIGGIDMKKIMTVDDWRCEGIEFASQAGSHDLTYSVDMLERALSNFKKAGDVALAERAHAHLVAVQFEKELSNQDFSNDDNQTNLYAEKAVNAATAYLHAGLVDGAARICKDYCNVIELNKLPERILKLSRLSSVNDSGDKPKN
;
A
#
# COMPACT_ATOMS: atom_id res chain seq x y z
N TRP A 1 -18.16 20.55 23.38
CA TRP A 1 -17.30 20.13 22.26
C TRP A 1 -18.16 19.39 21.26
N GLU A 2 -18.44 19.98 20.10
CA GLU A 2 -19.12 19.29 19.01
C GLU A 2 -18.13 18.33 18.33
N LYS A 3 -18.54 17.07 18.11
CA LYS A 3 -17.70 16.09 17.44
C LYS A 3 -17.74 16.31 15.92
N LEU A 4 -16.56 16.40 15.31
CA LEU A 4 -16.40 16.29 13.86
C LEU A 4 -16.86 14.90 13.38
N VAL A 5 -17.91 14.89 12.57
CA VAL A 5 -18.49 13.65 11.99
C VAL A 5 -17.84 13.32 10.65
N HIS A 6 -17.24 14.30 9.99
CA HIS A 6 -16.60 14.12 8.70
C HIS A 6 -15.20 13.53 8.84
N ASN A 7 -15.02 12.37 8.22
CA ASN A 7 -13.74 11.69 8.13
C ASN A 7 -13.10 12.04 6.78
N TYR A 8 -11.96 12.73 6.84
CA TYR A 8 -11.19 13.16 5.67
C TYR A 8 -10.16 12.11 5.22
N ARG A 9 -9.99 11.05 6.00
CA ARG A 9 -8.94 10.05 5.81
C ARG A 9 -9.42 8.84 5.01
N SER A 10 -10.61 8.32 5.35
CA SER A 10 -11.20 7.15 4.68
C SER A 10 -12.47 7.53 3.93
N HIS A 11 -12.71 6.88 2.80
CA HIS A 11 -13.90 7.10 2.00
C HIS A 11 -15.13 6.32 2.53
N LYS A 12 -16.32 6.60 1.97
CA LYS A 12 -17.60 6.00 2.39
C LYS A 12 -17.61 4.46 2.43
N GLY A 13 -17.00 3.79 1.45
CA GLY A 13 -16.90 2.32 1.41
C GLY A 13 -16.31 1.68 2.68
N ILE A 14 -15.12 2.12 3.12
CA ILE A 14 -14.47 1.61 4.34
C ILE A 14 -15.29 1.99 5.59
N LEU A 15 -15.72 3.25 5.67
CA LEU A 15 -16.43 3.76 6.83
C LEU A 15 -17.79 3.08 7.05
N ARG A 16 -18.49 2.69 5.99
CA ARG A 16 -19.75 1.93 6.14
C ARG A 16 -19.53 0.57 6.80
N VAL A 17 -18.42 -0.12 6.49
CA VAL A 17 -18.06 -1.38 7.17
C VAL A 17 -17.62 -1.11 8.61
N ALA A 18 -16.78 -0.09 8.84
CA ALA A 18 -16.35 0.27 10.19
C ALA A 18 -17.53 0.66 11.09
N ASN A 19 -18.48 1.44 10.56
CA ASN A 19 -19.71 1.83 11.25
C ASN A 19 -20.60 0.62 11.56
N HIS A 20 -20.69 -0.37 10.67
CA HIS A 20 -21.42 -1.60 10.93
C HIS A 20 -20.81 -2.39 12.11
N VAL A 21 -19.48 -2.52 12.16
CA VAL A 21 -18.79 -3.13 13.32
C VAL A 21 -19.00 -2.32 14.60
N LEU A 22 -19.01 -0.99 14.51
CA LEU A 22 -19.24 -0.11 15.65
C LEU A 22 -20.68 -0.20 16.18
N LEU A 23 -21.67 -0.35 15.29
CA LEU A 23 -23.06 -0.58 15.66
C LEU A 23 -23.23 -1.93 16.36
N CYS A 24 -22.58 -3.00 15.87
CA CYS A 24 -22.48 -4.29 16.57
C CYS A 24 -21.99 -4.10 18.01
N LEU A 25 -20.90 -3.33 18.19
CA LEU A 25 -20.31 -3.05 19.49
C LEU A 25 -21.27 -2.29 20.41
N HIS A 26 -21.89 -1.21 19.92
CA HIS A 26 -22.82 -0.42 20.72
C HIS A 26 -24.12 -1.15 21.06
N HIS A 27 -24.53 -2.10 20.23
CA HIS A 27 -25.72 -2.91 20.48
C HIS A 27 -25.44 -4.00 21.53
N ALA A 28 -24.36 -4.77 21.36
CA ALA A 28 -24.00 -5.85 22.27
C ALA A 28 -23.42 -5.33 23.60
N PHE A 29 -22.66 -4.24 23.55
CA PHE A 29 -21.95 -3.67 24.70
C PHE A 29 -22.20 -2.15 24.79
N PRO A 30 -23.40 -1.71 25.20
CA PRO A 30 -23.81 -0.31 25.16
C PRO A 30 -22.96 0.62 26.05
N LEU A 31 -22.24 0.08 27.02
CA LEU A 31 -21.36 0.81 27.93
C LEU A 31 -19.87 0.75 27.53
N ALA A 32 -19.50 -0.03 26.50
CA ALA A 32 -18.10 -0.29 26.15
C ALA A 32 -17.41 0.86 25.39
N ALA A 33 -18.19 1.79 24.84
CA ALA A 33 -17.71 2.94 24.10
C ALA A 33 -18.75 4.06 24.12
N ALA A 34 -18.28 5.31 24.11
CA ALA A 34 -19.17 6.46 23.98
C ALA A 34 -19.94 6.38 22.65
N LYS A 35 -21.27 6.52 22.71
CA LYS A 35 -22.12 6.59 21.51
C LYS A 35 -21.94 7.94 20.84
N LEU A 36 -20.99 7.99 19.92
CA LEU A 36 -20.72 9.14 19.09
C LEU A 36 -21.45 8.99 17.74
N PRO A 37 -21.76 10.10 17.04
CA PRO A 37 -22.20 10.02 15.65
C PRO A 37 -21.23 9.18 14.82
N LEU A 38 -21.79 8.33 13.97
CA LEU A 38 -21.06 7.47 13.04
C LEU A 38 -20.26 8.33 12.06
N ASP A 39 -19.06 7.88 11.71
CA ASP A 39 -18.18 8.66 10.84
C ASP A 39 -18.72 8.68 9.40
N ALA A 40 -18.66 9.85 8.76
CA ALA A 40 -19.14 10.08 7.40
C ALA A 40 -17.98 10.47 6.47
N GLY A 41 -17.74 9.66 5.44
CA GLY A 41 -16.74 9.96 4.42
C GLY A 41 -17.25 10.98 3.41
N LEU A 42 -16.36 11.83 2.91
CA LEU A 42 -16.70 12.85 1.91
C LEU A 42 -16.94 12.25 0.52
N VAL A 43 -16.09 11.30 0.13
CA VAL A 43 -16.07 10.71 -1.22
C VAL A 43 -16.54 9.27 -1.22
N GLN A 44 -17.09 8.84 -2.35
CA GLN A 44 -17.34 7.43 -2.62
C GLN A 44 -16.04 6.77 -3.07
N GLY A 45 -15.66 5.67 -2.43
CA GLY A 45 -14.52 4.86 -2.84
C GLY A 45 -14.91 3.39 -3.02
N PRO A 46 -13.94 2.52 -3.35
CA PRO A 46 -14.18 1.11 -3.59
C PRO A 46 -14.82 0.43 -2.35
N ARG A 47 -15.65 -0.58 -2.60
CA ARG A 47 -16.17 -1.40 -1.51
C ARG A 47 -15.08 -2.37 -1.05
N PRO A 48 -14.95 -2.64 0.26
CA PRO A 48 -14.03 -3.66 0.75
C PRO A 48 -14.22 -5.01 0.06
N GLY A 49 -13.11 -5.70 -0.21
CA GLY A 49 -13.10 -7.01 -0.84
C GLY A 49 -13.16 -8.16 0.18
N LEU A 50 -13.88 -9.21 -0.15
CA LEU A 50 -13.97 -10.45 0.62
C LEU A 50 -13.35 -11.58 -0.19
N LEU A 51 -12.33 -12.23 0.36
CA LEU A 51 -11.49 -13.19 -0.33
C LEU A 51 -11.39 -14.49 0.49
N HIS A 52 -11.54 -15.61 -0.18
CA HIS A 52 -11.02 -16.90 0.29
C HIS A 52 -9.64 -17.06 -0.31
N ALA A 53 -8.61 -16.88 0.51
CA ALA A 53 -7.24 -16.82 0.04
C ALA A 53 -6.31 -17.54 1.02
N ASN A 54 -5.47 -18.42 0.49
CA ASN A 54 -4.37 -18.98 1.27
C ASN A 54 -3.20 -17.98 1.37
N TYR A 55 -2.18 -18.30 2.19
CA TYR A 55 -1.05 -17.40 2.38
C TYR A 55 -0.27 -17.13 1.10
N ASP A 56 -0.12 -18.11 0.21
CA ASP A 56 0.57 -17.91 -1.08
C ASP A 56 -0.16 -16.91 -1.96
N GLN A 57 -1.49 -16.96 -1.99
CA GLN A 57 -2.32 -16.00 -2.72
C GLN A 57 -2.21 -14.60 -2.11
N VAL A 58 -2.17 -14.49 -0.78
CA VAL A 58 -1.95 -13.21 -0.09
C VAL A 58 -0.55 -12.66 -0.40
N THR A 59 0.48 -13.51 -0.43
CA THR A 59 1.84 -13.15 -0.84
C THR A 59 1.85 -12.59 -2.26
N ARG A 60 1.19 -13.26 -3.22
CA ARG A 60 1.05 -12.74 -4.59
C ARG A 60 0.29 -11.40 -4.64
N LEU A 61 -0.67 -11.19 -3.74
CA LEU A 61 -1.38 -9.91 -3.64
C LEU A 61 -0.45 -8.78 -3.17
N LEU A 62 0.49 -9.07 -2.26
CA LEU A 62 1.52 -8.11 -1.84
C LEU A 62 2.52 -7.82 -2.95
N GLU A 63 2.94 -8.85 -3.69
CA GLU A 63 3.81 -8.67 -4.86
C GLU A 63 3.13 -7.82 -5.94
N ALA A 64 1.82 -7.97 -6.11
CA ALA A 64 1.02 -7.18 -7.02
C ALA A 64 0.70 -5.77 -6.49
N ASN A 65 0.68 -5.55 -5.18
CA ASN A 65 0.42 -4.25 -4.56
C ASN A 65 1.36 -4.02 -3.37
N GLN A 66 2.46 -3.33 -3.63
CA GLN A 66 3.50 -3.08 -2.63
C GLN A 66 3.08 -2.06 -1.56
N ARG A 67 1.96 -1.33 -1.75
CA ARG A 67 1.33 -0.47 -0.73
C ARG A 67 0.46 -1.24 0.25
N LEU A 68 0.09 -2.46 -0.11
CA LEU A 68 -0.74 -3.30 0.72
C LEU A 68 0.03 -3.67 1.99
N ARG A 69 -0.66 -3.58 3.12
CA ARG A 69 -0.16 -4.02 4.43
C ARG A 69 -1.04 -5.13 4.96
N VAL A 70 -0.39 -6.16 5.50
CA VAL A 70 -1.07 -7.31 6.08
C VAL A 70 -1.30 -7.04 7.55
N LEU A 71 -2.58 -7.09 7.96
CA LEU A 71 -2.97 -7.03 9.36
C LEU A 71 -3.44 -8.40 9.83
N VAL A 72 -2.84 -8.86 10.91
CA VAL A 72 -3.15 -10.15 11.52
C VAL A 72 -3.40 -9.98 13.01
N ARG A 73 -3.99 -10.99 13.64
CA ARG A 73 -3.98 -11.04 15.10
C ARG A 73 -2.54 -11.07 15.59
N ASP A 74 -2.26 -10.34 16.66
CA ASP A 74 -0.90 -10.14 17.14
C ASP A 74 -0.20 -11.48 17.48
N ASP A 75 -0.95 -12.48 17.95
CA ASP A 75 -0.46 -13.81 18.27
C ASP A 75 -0.21 -14.71 17.05
N MET A 76 -0.69 -14.33 15.86
CA MET A 76 -0.47 -15.04 14.60
C MET A 76 0.67 -14.42 13.78
N LYS A 77 1.20 -13.27 14.21
CA LYS A 77 2.18 -12.48 13.44
C LYS A 77 3.43 -13.28 13.08
N GLU A 78 4.05 -13.92 14.06
CA GLU A 78 5.30 -14.67 13.85
C GLU A 78 5.07 -15.94 13.01
N GLU A 79 3.93 -16.60 13.21
CA GLU A 79 3.54 -17.76 12.37
C GLU A 79 3.40 -17.35 10.91
N ILE A 80 2.65 -16.28 10.63
CA ILE A 80 2.40 -15.81 9.26
C ILE A 80 3.68 -15.28 8.62
N LYS A 81 4.54 -14.59 9.39
CA LYS A 81 5.88 -14.19 8.92
C LYS A 81 6.72 -15.39 8.48
N SER A 82 6.76 -16.44 9.29
CA SER A 82 7.52 -17.66 8.97
C SER A 82 7.00 -18.37 7.71
N LYS A 83 5.69 -18.31 7.47
CA LYS A 83 5.03 -18.90 6.29
C LYS A 83 5.20 -18.08 5.01
N SER A 84 5.38 -16.76 5.11
CA SER A 84 5.50 -15.89 3.93
C SER A 84 6.84 -15.99 3.19
N GLY A 85 7.82 -16.72 3.76
CA GLY A 85 9.03 -17.21 3.08
C GLY A 85 10.03 -16.16 2.57
N THR A 86 9.67 -14.87 2.55
CA THR A 86 10.48 -13.79 1.97
C THR A 86 10.72 -12.69 3.01
N SER A 87 11.99 -12.34 3.20
CA SER A 87 12.42 -11.30 4.15
C SER A 87 11.74 -9.96 3.90
N ASP A 88 11.53 -9.62 2.64
CA ASP A 88 11.04 -8.30 2.23
C ASP A 88 9.57 -8.11 2.56
N LEU A 89 8.75 -9.17 2.42
CA LEU A 89 7.33 -9.14 2.76
C LEU A 89 7.08 -9.19 4.27
N SER A 90 8.04 -9.66 5.06
CA SER A 90 7.94 -9.68 6.52
C SER A 90 7.76 -8.27 7.13
N SER A 91 8.28 -7.25 6.46
CA SER A 91 8.15 -5.83 6.85
C SER A 91 6.75 -5.26 6.63
N ALA A 92 5.95 -5.91 5.77
CA ALA A 92 4.58 -5.49 5.46
C ALA A 92 3.53 -6.10 6.40
N ILE A 93 3.93 -6.96 7.34
CA ILE A 93 3.04 -7.70 8.25
C ILE A 93 3.03 -7.07 9.66
N PHE A 94 1.85 -6.66 10.11
CA PHE A 94 1.63 -5.99 11.39
C PHE A 94 0.57 -6.73 12.22
N GLY A 95 0.78 -6.75 13.53
CA GLY A 95 -0.32 -7.06 14.46
C GLY A 95 -1.36 -5.93 14.42
N ILE A 96 -2.65 -6.25 14.53
CA ILE A 96 -3.69 -5.21 14.51
C ILE A 96 -3.51 -4.20 15.66
N ARG A 97 -3.02 -4.61 16.83
CA ARG A 97 -2.77 -3.67 17.94
C ARG A 97 -1.51 -2.85 17.71
N GLU A 98 -0.48 -3.45 17.13
CA GLU A 98 0.74 -2.75 16.71
C GLU A 98 0.44 -1.68 15.64
N ALA A 99 -0.47 -1.97 14.72
CA ALA A 99 -0.92 -1.03 13.70
C ALA A 99 -1.71 0.17 14.28
N LYS A 100 -2.06 0.16 15.57
CA LYS A 100 -2.82 1.25 16.19
C LYS A 100 -1.99 2.54 16.16
N GLY A 101 -2.55 3.58 15.55
CA GLY A 101 -1.87 4.86 15.35
C GLY A 101 -1.08 4.94 14.05
N LEU A 102 -0.90 3.83 13.33
CA LEU A 102 -0.37 3.81 11.97
C LEU A 102 -1.49 3.95 10.93
N GLU A 103 -1.15 4.48 9.77
CA GLU A 103 -2.07 4.63 8.65
C GLU A 103 -1.48 3.99 7.40
N PHE A 104 -2.29 3.19 6.71
CA PHE A 104 -1.88 2.47 5.52
C PHE A 104 -2.83 2.79 4.38
N SER A 105 -2.28 2.92 3.17
CA SER A 105 -3.12 3.17 1.99
C SER A 105 -4.06 1.99 1.76
N ASP A 106 -3.48 0.80 1.57
CA ASP A 106 -4.23 -0.42 1.31
C ASP A 106 -3.95 -1.45 2.41
N VAL A 107 -4.98 -2.15 2.89
CA VAL A 107 -4.89 -3.14 3.98
C VAL A 107 -5.56 -4.45 3.59
N VAL A 108 -4.93 -5.58 3.90
CA VAL A 108 -5.57 -6.90 3.92
C VAL A 108 -5.55 -7.44 5.35
N ILE A 109 -6.73 -7.75 5.88
CA ILE A 109 -6.91 -8.38 7.19
C ILE A 109 -6.94 -9.89 6.95
N VAL A 110 -5.93 -10.60 7.46
CA VAL A 110 -5.72 -12.02 7.20
C VAL A 110 -6.10 -12.87 8.41
N ASP A 111 -6.89 -13.91 8.18
CA ASP A 111 -7.30 -14.92 9.17
C ASP A 111 -7.81 -14.34 10.49
N PHE A 112 -8.56 -13.25 10.42
CA PHE A 112 -9.16 -12.64 11.59
C PHE A 112 -10.11 -13.62 12.29
N PHE A 113 -10.88 -14.40 11.54
CA PHE A 113 -11.81 -15.39 12.09
C PHE A 113 -11.14 -16.76 12.21
N ALA A 114 -10.43 -17.24 11.19
CA ALA A 114 -9.74 -18.52 11.19
C ALA A 114 -8.69 -18.65 12.30
N GLY A 115 -8.02 -17.54 12.63
CA GLY A 115 -7.02 -17.44 13.70
C GLY A 115 -7.60 -17.37 15.13
N ILE A 116 -8.93 -17.41 15.31
CA ILE A 116 -9.52 -17.45 16.66
C ILE A 116 -9.20 -18.80 17.33
N LYS A 117 -8.54 -18.76 18.50
CA LYS A 117 -8.16 -19.96 19.28
C LYS A 117 -9.36 -20.72 19.85
N ASP A 118 -10.29 -20.05 20.53
CA ASP A 118 -11.56 -20.66 21.00
C ASP A 118 -12.60 -20.68 19.87
N LYS A 119 -12.39 -21.59 18.93
CA LYS A 119 -13.19 -21.68 17.70
C LYS A 119 -14.68 -21.92 17.95
N LYS A 120 -15.10 -22.59 19.03
CA LYS A 120 -16.53 -22.93 19.18
C LYS A 120 -17.34 -21.79 19.78
N LYS A 121 -16.88 -21.23 20.91
CA LYS A 121 -17.63 -20.20 21.64
C LYS A 121 -17.70 -18.90 20.85
N LEU A 122 -16.55 -18.41 20.40
CA LEU A 122 -16.44 -17.10 19.73
C LEU A 122 -17.00 -17.11 18.31
N GLN A 123 -16.82 -18.17 17.52
CA GLN A 123 -17.42 -18.24 16.17
C GLN A 123 -18.95 -18.25 16.22
N LYS A 124 -19.54 -18.95 17.20
CA LYS A 124 -20.98 -18.93 17.43
C LYS A 124 -21.46 -17.53 17.84
N ALA A 125 -20.70 -16.85 18.70
CA ALA A 125 -20.98 -15.48 19.12
C ALA A 125 -20.89 -14.49 17.94
N TRP A 126 -19.85 -14.56 17.11
CA TRP A 126 -19.71 -13.77 15.87
C TRP A 126 -20.89 -13.97 14.92
N LYS A 127 -21.24 -15.23 14.63
CA LYS A 127 -22.41 -15.54 13.79
C LYS A 127 -23.69 -14.93 14.35
N ARG A 128 -23.92 -15.07 15.67
CA ARG A 128 -25.09 -14.52 16.35
C ARG A 128 -25.11 -13.00 16.25
N LEU A 129 -24.02 -12.33 16.63
CA LEU A 129 -23.88 -10.87 16.59
C LEU A 129 -24.15 -10.32 15.20
N LEU A 130 -23.47 -10.83 14.17
CA LEU A 130 -23.57 -10.28 12.81
C LEU A 130 -24.96 -10.51 12.21
N VAL A 131 -25.60 -11.64 12.49
CA VAL A 131 -26.93 -11.96 11.94
C VAL A 131 -28.06 -11.28 12.71
N ASP A 132 -27.99 -11.25 14.04
CA ASP A 132 -29.00 -10.61 14.88
C ASP A 132 -28.93 -9.09 14.73
N GLU A 133 -27.73 -8.52 14.58
CA GLU A 133 -27.53 -7.09 14.35
C GLU A 133 -27.93 -6.67 12.93
N ALA A 134 -27.68 -7.47 11.89
CA ALA A 134 -28.20 -7.18 10.54
C ALA A 134 -29.73 -7.00 10.56
N LYS A 135 -30.45 -7.81 11.34
CA LYS A 135 -31.89 -7.67 11.54
C LYS A 135 -32.25 -6.48 12.41
N ALA A 136 -31.49 -6.21 13.48
CA ALA A 136 -31.75 -5.12 14.41
C ALA A 136 -31.48 -3.73 13.80
N VAL A 137 -30.41 -3.57 13.01
CA VAL A 137 -30.08 -2.32 12.29
C VAL A 137 -31.12 -2.00 11.22
N LEU A 138 -31.63 -3.02 10.50
CA LEU A 138 -32.74 -2.86 9.55
C LEU A 138 -34.05 -2.43 10.23
N GLN A 139 -34.30 -2.87 11.48
CA GLN A 139 -35.48 -2.47 12.27
C GLN A 139 -35.29 -1.09 12.93
N ALA A 140 -34.11 -0.78 13.47
CA ALA A 140 -33.81 0.48 14.13
C ALA A 140 -33.89 1.70 13.18
N ASN A 141 -33.49 1.52 11.90
CA ASN A 141 -33.62 2.56 10.88
C ASN A 141 -35.07 2.83 10.46
N LYS A 142 -36.02 1.91 10.74
CA LYS A 142 -37.45 2.10 10.42
C LYS A 142 -38.26 2.69 11.58
N GLU A 143 -37.85 2.44 12.83
CA GLU A 143 -38.71 2.73 13.99
C GLU A 143 -38.15 3.78 14.96
N GLY A 144 -36.92 4.26 14.81
CA GLY A 144 -36.36 5.35 15.63
C GLY A 144 -36.32 5.05 17.14
N LYS A 145 -36.58 3.80 17.55
CA LYS A 145 -36.65 3.37 18.95
C LYS A 145 -35.46 2.46 19.24
N ALA A 146 -34.61 2.91 20.18
CA ALA A 146 -33.62 2.07 20.81
C ALA A 146 -34.36 0.97 21.59
N ARG A 147 -34.41 -0.26 21.05
CA ARG A 147 -34.88 -1.41 21.83
C ARG A 147 -33.96 -1.60 23.02
N THR A 148 -34.55 -1.47 24.20
CA THR A 148 -33.96 -1.86 25.47
C THR A 148 -34.12 -3.36 25.68
N LYS A 149 -32.99 -4.01 25.94
CA LYS A 149 -32.86 -5.11 26.92
C LYS A 149 -33.51 -6.45 26.56
N ASP A 150 -32.90 -7.15 25.61
CA ASP A 150 -32.38 -8.48 25.94
C ASP A 150 -30.87 -8.37 25.73
N SER A 151 -30.09 -8.48 26.80
CA SER A 151 -28.64 -8.62 26.65
C SER A 151 -28.43 -9.85 25.78
N LEU A 152 -28.04 -9.63 24.52
CA LEU A 152 -27.49 -10.66 23.66
C LEU A 152 -26.49 -11.43 24.53
N ASP A 153 -26.83 -12.67 24.89
CA ASP A 153 -25.96 -13.55 25.68
C ASP A 153 -24.74 -13.87 24.83
N VAL A 154 -23.79 -12.95 24.91
CA VAL A 154 -22.60 -12.84 24.09
C VAL A 154 -21.44 -12.74 25.06
N PRO A 155 -20.39 -13.56 24.87
CA PRO A 155 -19.22 -13.56 25.74
C PRO A 155 -18.60 -12.15 25.86
N LEU A 156 -18.17 -11.74 27.06
CA LEU A 156 -17.55 -10.43 27.30
C LEU A 156 -16.31 -10.19 26.41
N GLU A 157 -15.61 -11.27 26.07
CA GLU A 157 -14.44 -11.26 25.18
C GLU A 157 -14.78 -10.68 23.79
N MET A 158 -16.04 -10.73 23.36
CA MET A 158 -16.48 -10.15 22.09
C MET A 158 -16.36 -8.62 22.03
N GLU A 159 -16.35 -7.93 23.16
CA GLU A 159 -16.10 -6.50 23.20
C GLU A 159 -14.71 -6.18 22.62
N LEU A 160 -13.69 -6.94 23.04
CA LEU A 160 -12.32 -6.80 22.58
C LEU A 160 -12.19 -7.20 21.11
N GLU A 161 -12.89 -8.25 20.70
CA GLU A 161 -12.91 -8.76 19.32
C GLU A 161 -13.49 -7.73 18.34
N LEU A 162 -14.62 -7.10 18.69
CA LEU A 162 -15.23 -6.04 17.88
C LEU A 162 -14.35 -4.79 17.81
N LYS A 163 -13.72 -4.39 18.93
CA LYS A 163 -12.74 -3.30 18.96
C LYS A 163 -11.52 -3.59 18.09
N LEU A 164 -11.04 -4.83 18.08
CA LEU A 164 -9.92 -5.27 17.27
C LEU A 164 -10.28 -5.22 15.78
N LEU A 165 -11.43 -5.78 15.39
CA LEU A 165 -11.91 -5.74 14.00
C LEU A 165 -12.08 -4.29 13.51
N TYR A 166 -12.72 -3.44 14.32
CA TYR A 166 -12.88 -2.02 14.02
C TYR A 166 -11.52 -1.33 13.81
N THR A 167 -10.54 -1.63 14.67
CA THR A 167 -9.19 -1.10 14.54
C THR A 167 -8.58 -1.52 13.21
N GLY A 168 -8.64 -2.81 12.85
CA GLY A 168 -8.11 -3.33 11.59
C GLY A 168 -8.74 -2.68 10.35
N VAL A 169 -10.08 -2.60 10.29
CA VAL A 169 -10.80 -1.97 9.17
C VAL A 169 -10.42 -0.50 9.04
N THR A 170 -10.30 0.21 10.17
CA THR A 170 -9.94 1.63 10.16
C THR A 170 -8.44 1.87 9.99
N ARG A 171 -7.59 0.89 9.73
CA ARG A 171 -6.19 1.20 9.35
C ARG A 171 -6.04 1.53 7.86
N GLY A 172 -6.93 1.03 7.01
CA GLY A 172 -6.94 1.33 5.57
C GLY A 172 -7.56 2.69 5.25
N CYS A 173 -6.92 3.44 4.35
CA CYS A 173 -7.41 4.71 3.85
C CYS A 173 -8.09 4.60 2.47
N ASN A 174 -7.57 3.72 1.60
CA ASN A 174 -7.96 3.59 0.20
C ASN A 174 -8.58 2.22 -0.14
N ARG A 175 -7.97 1.10 0.27
CA ARG A 175 -8.57 -0.24 0.09
C ARG A 175 -8.50 -1.08 1.35
N VAL A 176 -9.53 -1.89 1.58
CA VAL A 176 -9.57 -2.90 2.64
C VAL A 176 -10.02 -4.22 2.06
N PHE A 177 -9.27 -5.29 2.34
CA PHE A 177 -9.60 -6.66 1.99
C PHE A 177 -9.70 -7.50 3.26
N PHE A 178 -10.62 -8.46 3.26
CA PHE A 178 -10.62 -9.56 4.21
C PHE A 178 -10.20 -10.82 3.47
N ALA A 179 -9.16 -11.49 3.96
CA ALA A 179 -8.64 -12.72 3.38
C ALA A 179 -8.63 -13.81 4.45
N GLU A 180 -9.46 -14.84 4.27
CA GLU A 180 -9.50 -15.99 5.18
C GLU A 180 -9.07 -17.25 4.44
N SER A 181 -8.16 -17.99 5.05
CA SER A 181 -7.65 -19.27 4.56
C SER A 181 -8.62 -20.42 4.75
N SER A 182 -9.58 -20.27 5.67
CA SER A 182 -10.58 -21.29 5.97
C SER A 182 -11.95 -20.68 6.21
N GLU A 183 -12.98 -21.41 5.76
CA GLU A 183 -14.35 -21.00 6.00
C GLU A 183 -14.71 -21.22 7.48
N THR A 184 -15.13 -20.14 8.15
CA THR A 184 -15.56 -20.18 9.55
C THR A 184 -16.96 -19.59 9.70
N PRO A 185 -17.77 -20.05 10.67
CA PRO A 185 -19.13 -19.54 10.85
C PRO A 185 -19.22 -18.01 11.00
N GLY A 186 -18.23 -17.39 11.66
CA GLY A 186 -18.13 -15.94 11.80
C GLY A 186 -17.86 -15.26 10.46
N PHE A 187 -16.87 -15.74 9.70
CA PHE A 187 -16.55 -15.16 8.40
C PHE A 187 -17.68 -15.33 7.38
N SER A 188 -18.29 -16.52 7.28
CA SER A 188 -19.45 -16.74 6.40
C SER A 188 -20.57 -15.75 6.69
N SER A 189 -20.81 -15.49 7.99
CA SER A 189 -21.84 -14.57 8.43
C SER A 189 -21.50 -13.13 8.09
N LEU A 190 -20.23 -12.73 8.26
CA LEU A 190 -19.74 -11.41 7.85
C LEU A 190 -19.90 -11.23 6.34
N CYS A 191 -19.42 -12.17 5.53
CA CYS A 191 -19.50 -12.12 4.08
C CYS A 191 -20.96 -11.96 3.62
N ARG A 192 -21.86 -12.78 4.15
CA ARG A 192 -23.30 -12.68 3.84
C ARG A 192 -23.87 -11.31 4.19
N VAL A 193 -23.70 -10.86 5.43
CA VAL A 193 -24.27 -9.58 5.90
C VAL A 193 -23.70 -8.39 5.14
N LEU A 194 -22.38 -8.37 4.90
CA LEU A 194 -21.76 -7.26 4.18
C LEU A 194 -22.15 -7.22 2.70
N THR A 195 -22.34 -8.38 2.06
CA THR A 195 -22.74 -8.44 0.64
C THR A 195 -24.22 -8.14 0.44
N GLU A 196 -25.11 -8.70 1.26
CA GLU A 196 -26.55 -8.43 1.22
C GLU A 196 -26.87 -6.94 1.45
N ASN A 197 -26.10 -6.27 2.31
CA ASN A 197 -26.23 -4.83 2.57
C ASN A 197 -25.44 -3.94 1.58
N GLY A 198 -24.81 -4.54 0.56
CA GLY A 198 -24.02 -3.83 -0.43
C GLY A 198 -22.79 -3.09 0.14
N LEU A 199 -22.28 -3.53 1.29
CA LEU A 199 -21.14 -2.93 2.00
C LEU A 199 -19.80 -3.44 1.47
N ALA A 200 -19.73 -4.71 1.05
CA ALA A 200 -18.53 -5.36 0.54
C ALA A 200 -18.83 -6.16 -0.75
N VAL A 201 -17.78 -6.68 -1.39
CA VAL A 201 -17.88 -7.47 -2.63
C VAL A 201 -17.03 -8.73 -2.50
N ASN A 202 -17.60 -9.87 -2.85
CA ASN A 202 -16.83 -11.11 -3.02
C ASN A 202 -15.89 -10.96 -4.22
N MET A 203 -14.63 -11.28 -4.01
CA MET A 203 -13.59 -11.24 -5.02
C MET A 203 -12.99 -12.63 -5.17
N ASP A 204 -12.60 -12.95 -6.39
CA ASP A 204 -11.92 -14.21 -6.71
C ASP A 204 -10.42 -13.92 -6.90
N MET A 205 -9.60 -14.53 -6.05
CA MET A 205 -8.15 -14.40 -6.12
C MET A 205 -7.57 -14.87 -7.45
N ASN A 206 -8.20 -15.86 -8.11
CA ASN A 206 -7.70 -16.35 -9.39
C ASN A 206 -7.89 -15.31 -10.50
N ASN A 207 -8.99 -14.55 -10.48
CA ASN A 207 -9.23 -13.46 -11.42
C ASN A 207 -8.35 -12.24 -11.14
N ILE A 208 -8.05 -11.99 -9.87
CA ILE A 208 -7.09 -10.98 -9.42
C ILE A 208 -5.69 -11.29 -9.95
N ILE A 209 -5.19 -12.50 -9.68
CA ILE A 209 -3.84 -12.94 -10.08
C ILE A 209 -3.77 -13.08 -11.61
N GLY A 210 -4.84 -13.57 -12.25
CA GLY A 210 -4.95 -13.69 -13.70
C GLY A 210 -5.09 -12.36 -14.45
N GLY A 211 -5.03 -11.22 -13.76
CA GLY A 211 -5.00 -9.89 -14.36
C GLY A 211 -6.35 -9.28 -14.72
N ILE A 212 -7.44 -10.07 -14.66
CA ILE A 212 -8.80 -9.64 -15.00
C ILE A 212 -9.27 -8.54 -14.04
N ASP A 213 -8.93 -8.67 -12.76
CA ASP A 213 -9.32 -7.75 -11.69
C ASP A 213 -8.18 -6.84 -11.19
N MET A 214 -7.05 -6.76 -11.92
CA MET A 214 -5.89 -5.94 -11.55
C MET A 214 -6.25 -4.48 -11.25
N LYS A 215 -7.20 -3.90 -12.01
CA LYS A 215 -7.69 -2.52 -11.79
C LYS A 215 -8.36 -2.32 -10.44
N LYS A 216 -8.87 -3.39 -9.80
CA LYS A 216 -9.45 -3.35 -8.45
C LYS A 216 -8.38 -3.35 -7.37
N ILE A 217 -7.17 -3.83 -7.68
CA ILE A 217 -6.03 -3.93 -6.76
C ILE A 217 -5.15 -2.68 -6.85
N MET A 218 -4.89 -2.19 -8.06
CA MET A 218 -4.13 -0.97 -8.35
C MET A 218 -4.70 -0.24 -9.56
N THR A 219 -4.90 1.07 -9.43
CA THR A 219 -5.28 1.96 -10.54
C THR A 219 -4.04 2.42 -11.30
N VAL A 220 -4.24 3.03 -12.47
CA VAL A 220 -3.15 3.64 -13.26
C VAL A 220 -2.38 4.68 -12.44
N ASP A 221 -3.09 5.51 -11.68
CA ASP A 221 -2.46 6.52 -10.83
C ASP A 221 -1.72 5.88 -9.65
N ASP A 222 -2.25 4.79 -9.08
CA ASP A 222 -1.54 4.04 -8.03
C ASP A 222 -0.20 3.51 -8.56
N TRP A 223 -0.18 2.92 -9.77
CA TRP A 223 1.05 2.44 -10.41
C TRP A 223 2.02 3.59 -10.67
N ARG A 224 1.54 4.76 -11.12
CA ARG A 224 2.39 5.92 -11.36
C ARG A 224 3.02 6.45 -10.07
N CYS A 225 2.23 6.59 -9.00
CA CYS A 225 2.73 7.03 -7.70
C CYS A 225 3.81 6.09 -7.16
N GLU A 226 3.58 4.78 -7.20
CA GLU A 226 4.59 3.80 -6.76
C GLU A 226 5.87 3.88 -7.60
N GLY A 227 5.75 4.04 -8.91
CA GLY A 227 6.91 4.24 -9.77
C GLY A 227 7.73 5.46 -9.36
N ILE A 228 7.08 6.56 -8.98
CA ILE A 228 7.75 7.80 -8.52
C ILE A 228 8.44 7.57 -7.16
N GLU A 229 7.81 6.88 -6.23
CA GLU A 229 8.40 6.55 -4.92
C GLU A 229 9.68 5.73 -5.09
N PHE A 230 9.66 4.66 -5.90
CA PHE A 230 10.85 3.86 -6.17
C PHE A 230 11.95 4.65 -6.88
N ALA A 231 11.59 5.44 -7.90
CA ALA A 231 12.56 6.29 -8.59
C ALA A 231 13.20 7.32 -7.65
N SER A 232 12.46 7.80 -6.63
CA SER A 232 12.97 8.73 -5.62
C SER A 232 13.93 8.05 -4.64
N GLN A 233 13.65 6.80 -4.26
CA GLN A 233 14.51 6.00 -3.36
C GLN A 233 15.83 5.57 -4.01
N ALA A 234 15.87 5.48 -5.35
CA ALA A 234 17.06 5.09 -6.09
C ALA A 234 18.25 6.05 -5.93
N GLY A 235 18.07 7.27 -5.41
CA GLY A 235 19.17 8.20 -5.16
C GLY A 235 19.84 8.06 -3.78
N SER A 236 19.34 7.19 -2.89
CA SER A 236 19.64 7.26 -1.45
C SER A 236 20.62 6.21 -0.91
N HIS A 237 20.94 5.16 -1.66
CA HIS A 237 21.72 4.02 -1.17
C HIS A 237 22.77 3.56 -2.20
N ASP A 238 23.28 2.33 -2.05
CA ASP A 238 24.23 1.71 -2.98
C ASP A 238 23.66 1.54 -4.41
N LEU A 239 24.55 1.45 -5.40
CA LEU A 239 24.23 1.23 -6.81
C LEU A 239 23.41 -0.05 -7.03
N THR A 240 23.66 -1.12 -6.27
CA THR A 240 22.87 -2.36 -6.40
C THR A 240 21.42 -2.17 -5.97
N TYR A 241 21.19 -1.46 -4.86
CA TYR A 241 19.84 -1.11 -4.42
C TYR A 241 19.16 -0.17 -5.42
N SER A 242 19.92 0.80 -5.95
CA SER A 242 19.43 1.77 -6.94
C SER A 242 18.94 1.08 -8.21
N VAL A 243 19.65 0.06 -8.69
CA VAL A 243 19.22 -0.79 -9.82
C VAL A 243 17.89 -1.48 -9.53
N ASP A 244 17.75 -2.17 -8.39
CA ASP A 244 16.50 -2.87 -8.01
C ASP A 244 15.32 -1.89 -7.92
N MET A 245 15.51 -0.72 -7.30
CA MET A 245 14.46 0.30 -7.22
C MET A 245 14.06 0.83 -8.60
N LEU A 246 15.02 1.07 -9.51
CA LEU A 246 14.73 1.57 -10.85
C LEU A 246 14.05 0.52 -11.74
N GLU A 247 14.38 -0.76 -11.59
CA GLU A 247 13.67 -1.85 -12.26
C GLU A 247 12.21 -1.93 -11.82
N ARG A 248 11.95 -1.79 -10.51
CA ARG A 248 10.59 -1.71 -9.96
C ARG A 248 9.85 -0.48 -10.47
N ALA A 249 10.50 0.68 -10.47
CA ALA A 249 9.92 1.92 -11.01
C ALA A 249 9.51 1.77 -12.48
N LEU A 250 10.41 1.24 -13.31
CA LEU A 250 10.17 1.00 -14.74
C LEU A 250 9.00 0.04 -14.98
N SER A 251 8.93 -1.06 -14.20
CA SER A 251 7.82 -2.01 -14.25
C SER A 251 6.48 -1.33 -13.95
N ASN A 252 6.45 -0.46 -12.93
CA ASN A 252 5.25 0.28 -12.55
C ASN A 252 4.82 1.30 -13.60
N PHE A 253 5.74 2.06 -14.18
CA PHE A 253 5.40 3.01 -15.27
C PHE A 253 4.86 2.30 -16.52
N LYS A 254 5.42 1.12 -16.85
CA LYS A 254 4.87 0.27 -17.94
C LYS A 254 3.45 -0.20 -17.64
N LYS A 255 3.17 -0.65 -16.40
CA LYS A 255 1.80 -1.03 -15.98
C LYS A 255 0.83 0.16 -15.98
N ALA A 256 1.32 1.36 -15.68
CA ALA A 256 0.54 2.60 -15.78
C ALA A 256 0.31 3.06 -17.25
N GLY A 257 1.09 2.54 -18.20
CA GLY A 257 1.09 3.01 -19.59
C GLY A 257 1.73 4.39 -19.75
N ASP A 258 2.56 4.83 -18.78
CA ASP A 258 3.21 6.14 -18.79
C ASP A 258 4.56 6.05 -19.52
N VAL A 259 4.55 6.31 -20.83
CA VAL A 259 5.72 6.17 -21.70
C VAL A 259 6.85 7.13 -21.29
N ALA A 260 6.51 8.39 -20.98
CA ALA A 260 7.51 9.40 -20.66
C ALA A 260 8.25 9.09 -19.35
N LEU A 261 7.54 8.67 -18.30
CA LEU A 261 8.17 8.27 -17.05
C LEU A 261 8.94 6.95 -17.19
N ALA A 262 8.44 6.00 -17.99
CA ALA A 262 9.15 4.76 -18.28
C ALA A 262 10.48 5.02 -19.00
N GLU A 263 10.50 5.90 -20.01
CA GLU A 263 11.73 6.27 -20.73
C GLU A 263 12.74 6.94 -19.80
N ARG A 264 12.30 7.87 -18.94
CA ARG A 264 13.17 8.53 -17.96
C ARG A 264 13.74 7.55 -16.93
N ALA A 265 12.91 6.66 -16.39
CA ALA A 265 13.35 5.63 -15.45
C ALA A 265 14.34 4.66 -16.10
N HIS A 266 14.11 4.29 -17.36
CA HIS A 266 15.04 3.44 -18.11
C HIS A 266 16.38 4.14 -18.35
N ALA A 267 16.38 5.42 -18.76
CA ALA A 267 17.61 6.19 -18.90
C ALA A 267 18.39 6.28 -17.58
N HIS A 268 17.70 6.47 -16.46
CA HIS A 268 18.34 6.46 -15.13
C HIS A 268 18.93 5.08 -14.80
N LEU A 269 18.19 4.00 -15.06
CA LEU A 269 18.66 2.64 -14.85
C LEU A 269 19.95 2.35 -15.64
N VAL A 270 19.98 2.72 -16.91
CA VAL A 270 21.17 2.58 -17.77
C VAL A 270 22.35 3.38 -17.21
N ALA A 271 22.11 4.60 -16.73
CA ALA A 271 23.16 5.42 -16.13
C ALA A 271 23.80 4.75 -14.90
N VAL A 272 22.97 4.23 -13.99
CA VAL A 272 23.43 3.54 -12.77
C VAL A 272 24.14 2.22 -13.10
N GLN A 273 23.70 1.50 -14.13
CA GLN A 273 24.36 0.27 -14.59
C GLN A 273 25.78 0.56 -15.09
N PHE A 274 25.97 1.59 -15.92
CA PHE A 274 27.30 2.02 -16.34
C PHE A 274 28.16 2.47 -15.15
N GLU A 275 27.60 3.23 -14.20
CA GLU A 275 28.32 3.65 -12.99
C GLU A 275 28.77 2.45 -12.14
N LYS A 276 27.92 1.41 -12.03
CA LYS A 276 28.26 0.17 -11.33
C LYS A 276 29.38 -0.62 -12.03
N GLU A 277 29.39 -0.63 -13.36
CA GLU A 277 30.49 -1.23 -14.11
C GLU A 277 31.80 -0.48 -13.89
N LEU A 278 31.75 0.85 -13.83
CA LEU A 278 32.92 1.70 -13.56
C LEU A 278 33.45 1.51 -12.13
N SER A 279 32.60 1.22 -11.14
CA SER A 279 33.02 1.01 -9.74
C SER A 279 33.66 -0.36 -9.49
N ASN A 280 33.40 -1.36 -10.34
CA ASN A 280 33.79 -2.75 -10.11
C ASN A 280 35.11 -3.17 -10.77
N GLN A 281 35.79 -2.28 -11.49
CA GLN A 281 37.02 -2.64 -12.21
C GLN A 281 38.25 -1.98 -11.59
N ASP A 282 39.26 -2.80 -11.28
CA ASP A 282 40.55 -2.35 -10.78
C ASP A 282 41.34 -1.63 -11.90
N PHE A 283 41.91 -0.48 -11.57
CA PHE A 283 42.75 0.30 -12.49
C PHE A 283 43.97 -0.51 -12.92
N SER A 284 44.04 -0.87 -14.21
CA SER A 284 45.27 -1.35 -14.84
C SER A 284 45.72 -0.37 -15.93
N ASN A 285 47.04 -0.16 -16.06
CA ASN A 285 47.67 0.83 -16.95
C ASN A 285 47.70 0.37 -18.43
N ASP A 286 46.58 -0.13 -18.95
CA ASP A 286 46.43 -0.50 -20.36
C ASP A 286 45.61 0.56 -21.10
N ASP A 287 46.18 1.16 -22.15
CA ASP A 287 45.57 2.24 -22.94
C ASP A 287 44.21 1.82 -23.55
N ASN A 288 44.04 0.54 -23.86
CA ASN A 288 42.75 0.01 -24.35
C ASN A 288 41.66 0.02 -23.27
N GLN A 289 42.04 -0.20 -22.01
CA GLN A 289 41.09 -0.11 -20.90
C GLN A 289 40.71 1.34 -20.64
N THR A 290 41.66 2.28 -20.70
CA THR A 290 41.40 3.72 -20.51
C THR A 290 40.35 4.26 -21.47
N ASN A 291 40.40 3.88 -22.76
CA ASN A 291 39.39 4.27 -23.75
C ASN A 291 38.00 3.68 -23.45
N LEU A 292 37.94 2.42 -23.02
CA LEU A 292 36.68 1.76 -22.64
C LEU A 292 36.04 2.43 -21.41
N TYR A 293 36.84 2.85 -20.42
CA TYR A 293 36.35 3.60 -19.25
C TYR A 293 35.79 4.96 -19.65
N ALA A 294 36.49 5.67 -20.55
CA ALA A 294 36.04 6.96 -21.05
C ALA A 294 34.68 6.83 -21.75
N GLU A 295 34.52 5.81 -22.60
CA GLU A 295 33.25 5.54 -23.30
C GLU A 295 32.11 5.25 -22.32
N LYS A 296 32.35 4.37 -21.32
CA LYS A 296 31.34 4.05 -20.29
C LYS A 296 30.93 5.26 -19.45
N ALA A 297 31.89 6.10 -19.07
CA ALA A 297 31.61 7.32 -18.31
C ALA A 297 30.85 8.37 -19.13
N VAL A 298 31.15 8.51 -20.43
CA VAL A 298 30.36 9.34 -21.36
C VAL A 298 28.94 8.81 -21.49
N ASN A 299 28.77 7.49 -21.63
CA ASN A 299 27.46 6.85 -21.72
C ASN A 299 26.64 7.03 -20.42
N ALA A 300 27.28 6.87 -19.25
CA ALA A 300 26.64 7.13 -17.95
C ALA A 300 26.20 8.59 -17.81
N ALA A 301 27.07 9.56 -18.10
CA ALA A 301 26.74 10.98 -18.02
C ALA A 301 25.61 11.37 -18.98
N THR A 302 25.64 10.84 -20.20
CA THR A 302 24.59 11.06 -21.21
C THR A 302 23.26 10.47 -20.75
N ALA A 303 23.25 9.25 -20.22
CA ALA A 303 22.05 8.60 -19.71
C ALA A 303 21.46 9.36 -18.51
N TYR A 304 22.29 9.88 -17.60
CA TYR A 304 21.84 10.76 -16.52
C TYR A 304 21.18 12.05 -17.05
N LEU A 305 21.75 12.67 -18.09
CA LEU A 305 21.12 13.85 -18.73
C LEU A 305 19.77 13.49 -19.37
N HIS A 306 19.68 12.35 -20.05
CA HIS A 306 18.42 11.87 -20.64
C HIS A 306 17.34 11.58 -19.58
N ALA A 307 17.73 11.14 -18.39
CA ALA A 307 16.83 11.00 -17.25
C ALA A 307 16.38 12.36 -16.64
N GLY A 308 17.06 13.45 -17.00
CA GLY A 308 16.90 14.78 -16.41
C GLY A 308 17.63 14.95 -15.08
N LEU A 309 18.62 14.10 -14.78
CA LEU A 309 19.39 14.08 -13.54
C LEU A 309 20.74 14.76 -13.74
N VAL A 310 20.70 16.08 -13.79
CA VAL A 310 21.86 16.94 -14.11
C VAL A 310 23.00 16.77 -13.10
N ASP A 311 22.67 16.64 -11.81
CA ASP A 311 23.67 16.48 -10.75
C ASP A 311 24.44 15.16 -10.88
N GLY A 312 23.75 14.07 -11.24
CA GLY A 312 24.37 12.77 -11.51
C GLY A 312 25.32 12.83 -12.70
N ALA A 313 24.90 13.47 -13.81
CA ALA A 313 25.75 13.66 -14.98
C ALA A 313 27.01 14.47 -14.66
N ALA A 314 26.85 15.58 -13.91
CA ALA A 314 27.97 16.41 -13.49
C ALA A 314 28.95 15.65 -12.58
N ARG A 315 28.43 14.81 -11.66
CA ARG A 315 29.24 13.95 -10.80
C ARG A 315 30.12 13.01 -11.62
N ILE A 316 29.53 12.23 -12.54
CA ILE A 316 30.29 11.31 -13.41
C ILE A 316 31.37 12.06 -14.19
N CYS A 317 31.04 13.19 -14.82
CA CYS A 317 32.03 13.96 -15.56
C CYS A 317 33.17 14.49 -14.68
N LYS A 318 32.92 14.76 -13.39
CA LYS A 318 33.93 15.21 -12.43
C LYS A 318 34.81 14.06 -11.96
N ASP A 319 34.22 12.93 -11.59
CA ASP A 319 34.95 11.79 -11.03
C ASP A 319 35.86 11.14 -12.07
N TYR A 320 35.47 11.17 -13.35
CA TYR A 320 36.24 10.62 -14.47
C TYR A 320 36.93 11.69 -15.33
N CYS A 321 37.05 12.94 -14.85
CA CYS A 321 37.59 14.06 -15.62
C CYS A 321 39.02 13.85 -16.14
N ASN A 322 39.87 13.15 -15.35
CA ASN A 322 41.25 12.82 -15.70
C ASN A 322 41.37 11.74 -16.78
N VAL A 323 40.30 10.98 -17.02
CA VAL A 323 40.24 9.89 -18.03
C VAL A 323 39.71 10.42 -19.37
N ILE A 324 38.92 11.49 -19.37
CA ILE A 324 38.14 11.97 -20.53
C ILE A 324 38.51 13.41 -20.93
N GLU A 325 39.46 14.05 -20.23
CA GLU A 325 39.83 15.47 -20.41
C GLU A 325 38.63 16.46 -20.30
N LEU A 326 37.72 16.23 -19.34
CA LEU A 326 36.46 16.99 -19.22
C LEU A 326 36.44 18.04 -18.08
N ASN A 327 37.57 18.62 -17.72
CA ASN A 327 37.79 19.43 -16.50
C ASN A 327 36.90 20.69 -16.30
N LYS A 328 36.02 21.03 -17.25
CA LYS A 328 35.06 22.16 -17.15
C LYS A 328 33.63 21.82 -17.55
N LEU A 329 33.38 20.60 -18.05
CA LEU A 329 32.05 20.19 -18.49
C LEU A 329 31.05 20.07 -17.32
N PRO A 330 31.42 19.53 -16.13
CA PRO A 330 30.51 19.47 -14.99
C PRO A 330 29.94 20.84 -14.58
N GLU A 331 30.81 21.85 -14.46
CA GLU A 331 30.42 23.20 -14.04
C GLU A 331 29.48 23.86 -15.07
N ARG A 332 29.72 23.61 -16.37
CA ARG A 332 28.85 24.10 -17.44
C ARG A 332 27.48 23.43 -17.41
N ILE A 333 27.42 22.11 -17.22
CA ILE A 333 26.18 21.34 -17.09
C ILE A 333 25.33 21.88 -15.92
N LEU A 334 25.93 22.07 -14.74
CA LEU A 334 25.25 22.62 -13.57
C LEU A 334 24.84 24.09 -13.72
N LYS A 335 25.63 24.90 -14.45
CA LYS A 335 25.26 26.30 -14.71
C LYS A 335 24.06 26.40 -15.65
N LEU A 336 23.99 25.55 -16.67
CA LEU A 336 22.89 25.55 -17.63
C LEU A 336 21.56 25.12 -17.00
N SER A 337 21.56 24.15 -16.09
CA SER A 337 20.33 23.75 -15.37
C SER A 337 19.78 24.84 -14.45
N ARG A 338 20.65 25.63 -13.81
CA ARG A 338 20.24 26.78 -12.99
C ARG A 338 19.64 27.91 -13.83
N LEU A 339 20.04 28.04 -15.10
CA LEU A 339 19.49 29.04 -16.02
C LEU A 339 18.12 28.61 -16.55
N SER A 340 17.90 27.30 -16.79
CA SER A 340 16.60 26.79 -17.23
C SER A 340 15.53 26.85 -16.13
N SER A 341 15.90 26.63 -14.86
CA SER A 341 14.94 26.72 -13.74
C SER A 341 14.49 28.15 -13.40
N VAL A 342 15.33 29.15 -13.71
CA VAL A 342 14.99 30.58 -13.57
C VAL A 342 14.00 31.03 -14.65
N ASN A 343 14.04 30.42 -15.84
CA ASN A 343 13.10 30.75 -16.92
C ASN A 343 11.71 30.11 -16.74
N ASP A 344 11.58 28.98 -16.04
CA ASP A 344 10.28 28.34 -15.73
C ASP A 344 9.53 29.02 -14.57
N SER A 345 10.17 29.94 -13.84
CA SER A 345 9.58 30.64 -12.69
C SER A 345 9.11 32.07 -12.99
N GLY A 346 9.08 32.51 -14.26
CA GLY A 346 8.70 33.87 -14.64
C GLY A 346 7.91 33.98 -15.96
N ASP A 347 6.58 33.90 -15.86
CA ASP A 347 5.64 34.98 -16.21
C ASP A 347 4.22 34.41 -16.42
N LYS A 348 3.38 34.47 -15.38
CA LYS A 348 1.93 34.61 -15.61
C LYS A 348 1.70 36.07 -15.97
N PRO A 349 1.23 36.41 -17.19
CA PRO A 349 0.84 37.78 -17.46
C PRO A 349 -0.34 38.12 -16.55
N LYS A 350 -0.18 39.16 -15.73
CA LYS A 350 -1.31 39.87 -15.16
C LYS A 350 -2.06 40.51 -16.32
N ASN A 351 -3.25 40.01 -16.61
CA ASN A 351 -4.34 40.79 -17.18
C ASN A 351 -5.63 40.36 -16.49
#